data_AF-A0A059DA53-F1
#
_entry.id   AF-A0A059DA53-F1
#
_cell.length_a   1.000
_cell.length_b   1.000
_cell.length_c   1.000
_cell.angle_alpha   90.00
_cell.angle_beta   90.00
_cell.angle_gamma   90.00
#
_symmetry.space_group_name_H-M   'P 1'
#
loop_
_entity.id
_entity.type
_entity.pdbx_description
1 polymer ?
#
loop_
_entity_poly.entity_id
_entity_poly.type
_entity_poly.pdbx_seq_one_letter_code
_entity_poly.pdbx_strand_id
1 'polypeptide(L)'
;MGTLGPRSVVGVQEEDDAGGVVLPPQDHHQKELDAGALFVLKSKGSWLHAGYHLTTSIVAPALLSLPYAFTLLGWVGGIICLIIGALVTFYSYNLISLVLEHQAEMGNRHLRFRDMAHDIMGLSSKGPEKDYSLEGDTTSRTFGIFNAIAIIATTYGNGIIPEIQATLAPPVKGKMFKGLCVCYAVVVVTFFSVAISGYWAFGNQAEGLLLSNFLVDGKALLPKWFILMTNMFTILQLSAVGVVYLQPTNEVLEKTFADPMSAEFSTRNVIPRLISRSLSVIVATTIAAMLPFFGDINSLIGAFGFLPLDFVLPVVFYNLTFQPSRRSLIFWLNITIAVVFSTVSVIAAVAAVRQIAIDADTYQLFANV
;
A
#
# COMPACT_ATOMS: atom_id res chain seq x y z
N MET A 1 0.87 31.42 26.29
CA MET A 1 -0.57 31.72 26.22
C MET A 1 -0.71 32.95 25.33
N GLY A 2 -1.40 32.83 24.19
CA GLY A 2 -1.45 33.87 23.16
C GLY A 2 -2.07 33.31 21.88
N THR A 3 -3.40 33.18 21.89
CA THR A 3 -4.24 32.67 20.81
C THR A 3 -4.50 33.77 19.78
N LEU A 4 -4.06 33.58 18.52
CA LEU A 4 -4.50 34.40 17.39
C LEU A 4 -5.76 33.75 16.79
N GLY A 5 -6.89 34.44 16.89
CA GLY A 5 -8.18 34.02 16.34
C GLY A 5 -8.26 34.19 14.80
N PRO A 6 -9.21 33.52 14.14
CA PRO A 6 -9.35 33.55 12.68
C PRO A 6 -9.94 34.90 12.21
N ARG A 7 -9.29 35.54 11.23
CA ARG A 7 -9.85 36.71 10.54
C ARG A 7 -11.10 36.28 9.75
N SER A 8 -12.20 36.96 10.04
CA SER A 8 -13.49 36.86 9.36
C SER A 8 -13.41 37.26 7.90
N VAL A 9 -14.09 36.47 7.06
CA VAL A 9 -14.40 36.78 5.66
C VAL A 9 -15.31 38.02 5.64
N VAL A 10 -14.85 39.11 5.03
CA VAL A 10 -15.67 40.32 4.81
C VAL A 10 -16.47 40.10 3.53
N GLY A 11 -17.79 40.29 3.66
CA GLY A 11 -18.77 40.17 2.59
C GLY A 11 -18.62 41.25 1.52
N VAL A 12 -19.05 40.91 0.32
CA VAL A 12 -19.19 41.80 -0.83
C VAL A 12 -20.32 42.79 -0.55
N GLN A 13 -20.05 44.08 -0.69
CA GLN A 13 -21.08 45.12 -0.81
C GLN A 13 -20.60 46.16 -1.82
N GLU A 14 -21.43 46.42 -2.83
CA GLU A 14 -21.20 47.33 -3.97
C GLU A 14 -21.45 48.80 -3.63
N GLU A 15 -20.70 49.66 -4.35
CA GLU A 15 -20.88 51.10 -4.66
C GLU A 15 -20.87 52.10 -3.48
N ASP A 16 -20.26 53.29 -3.53
CA ASP A 16 -19.72 54.12 -4.61
C ASP A 16 -18.73 55.15 -3.99
N ASP A 17 -18.01 55.87 -4.86
CA ASP A 17 -17.55 57.26 -4.70
C ASP A 17 -16.03 57.57 -4.68
N ALA A 18 -15.73 58.66 -5.39
CA ALA A 18 -14.46 59.03 -6.01
C ALA A 18 -13.34 59.46 -5.04
N GLY A 19 -12.10 59.08 -5.35
CA GLY A 19 -10.91 59.59 -4.68
C GLY A 19 -9.62 58.88 -5.11
N GLY A 20 -8.95 59.41 -6.13
CA GLY A 20 -7.70 58.86 -6.65
C GLY A 20 -6.55 58.91 -5.64
N VAL A 21 -6.13 57.74 -5.16
CA VAL A 21 -4.84 57.52 -4.50
C VAL A 21 -4.07 56.51 -5.34
N VAL A 22 -3.01 56.96 -6.01
CA VAL A 22 -2.11 56.11 -6.78
C VAL A 22 -1.23 55.33 -5.80
N LEU A 23 -1.59 54.07 -5.54
CA LEU A 23 -0.73 53.10 -4.89
C LEU A 23 0.32 52.59 -5.90
N PRO A 24 1.56 52.31 -5.49
CA PRO A 24 2.56 51.72 -6.38
C PRO A 24 2.09 50.33 -6.84
N PRO A 25 2.45 49.89 -8.06
CA PRO A 25 1.92 48.65 -8.62
C PRO A 25 2.33 47.49 -7.72
N GLN A 26 1.34 46.91 -7.04
CA GLN A 26 1.49 45.58 -6.47
C GLN A 26 1.57 44.63 -7.64
N ASP A 27 2.74 44.03 -7.79
CA ASP A 27 3.02 42.99 -8.75
C ASP A 27 2.12 41.79 -8.42
N HIS A 28 0.91 41.80 -8.97
CA HIS A 28 -0.01 40.68 -8.95
C HIS A 28 0.55 39.60 -9.89
N HIS A 29 1.61 38.93 -9.45
CA HIS A 29 1.84 37.53 -9.80
C HIS A 29 0.70 36.72 -9.18
N GLN A 30 -0.47 36.83 -9.79
CA GLN A 30 -1.56 35.89 -9.61
C GLN A 30 -1.03 34.58 -10.18
N LYS A 31 -0.38 33.78 -9.31
CA LYS A 31 0.02 32.40 -9.60
C LYS A 31 -1.19 31.75 -10.25
N GLU A 32 -1.09 31.46 -11.55
CA GLU A 32 -2.03 30.58 -12.22
C GLU A 32 -2.13 29.33 -11.35
N LEU A 33 -3.27 29.16 -10.70
CA LEU A 33 -3.53 27.94 -9.96
C LEU A 33 -3.61 26.83 -11.00
N ASP A 34 -2.66 25.89 -10.92
CA ASP A 34 -2.66 24.65 -11.69
C ASP A 34 -4.09 24.08 -11.75
N ALA A 35 -4.55 23.66 -12.93
CA ALA A 35 -5.88 23.09 -13.11
C ALA A 35 -6.11 21.90 -12.14
N GLY A 36 -5.04 21.19 -11.77
CA GLY A 36 -5.04 20.21 -10.69
C GLY A 36 -5.39 20.79 -9.31
N ALA A 37 -4.87 21.98 -8.97
CA ALA A 37 -5.19 22.69 -7.73
C ALA A 37 -6.63 23.23 -7.68
N LEU A 38 -7.20 23.63 -8.81
CA LEU A 38 -8.61 24.05 -8.94
C LEU A 38 -9.58 22.86 -8.81
N PHE A 39 -9.20 21.68 -9.32
CA PHE A 39 -9.96 20.44 -9.15
C PHE A 39 -9.96 19.94 -7.68
N VAL A 40 -8.85 20.14 -6.96
CA VAL A 40 -8.69 19.80 -5.53
C VAL A 40 -9.61 20.63 -4.61
N LEU A 41 -10.17 21.76 -5.05
CA LEU A 41 -10.99 22.63 -4.19
C LEU A 41 -12.39 22.09 -3.85
N LYS A 42 -12.83 20.96 -4.42
CA LYS A 42 -13.98 20.18 -3.90
C LYS A 42 -13.55 19.03 -2.99
N SER A 43 -12.49 19.25 -2.21
CA SER A 43 -12.05 18.34 -1.16
C SER A 43 -13.11 18.18 -0.05
N LYS A 44 -13.78 17.01 -0.04
CA LYS A 44 -14.85 16.66 0.93
C LYS A 44 -14.47 15.49 1.86
N GLY A 45 -13.26 14.94 1.74
CA GLY A 45 -12.84 13.75 2.47
C GLY A 45 -12.71 13.99 3.98
N SER A 46 -13.19 13.03 4.79
CA SER A 46 -13.01 13.01 6.24
C SER A 46 -11.72 12.30 6.64
N TRP A 47 -11.29 12.41 7.90
CA TRP A 47 -10.12 11.67 8.41
C TRP A 47 -10.31 10.14 8.32
N LEU A 48 -11.56 9.66 8.41
CA LEU A 48 -11.92 8.26 8.19
C LEU A 48 -11.81 7.88 6.71
N HIS A 49 -12.11 8.81 5.79
CA HIS A 49 -11.95 8.57 4.35
C HIS A 49 -10.47 8.48 3.96
N ALA A 50 -9.61 9.39 4.45
CA ALA A 50 -8.16 9.26 4.23
C ALA A 50 -7.59 8.03 4.93
N GLY A 51 -8.01 7.74 6.17
CA GLY A 51 -7.65 6.51 6.85
C GLY A 51 -8.09 5.27 6.08
N TYR A 52 -9.29 5.27 5.51
CA TYR A 52 -9.79 4.20 4.65
C TYR A 52 -8.95 4.07 3.38
N HIS A 53 -8.66 5.14 2.64
CA HIS A 53 -7.83 5.06 1.44
C HIS A 53 -6.40 4.60 1.72
N LEU A 54 -5.75 5.13 2.76
CA LEU A 54 -4.44 4.66 3.24
C LEU A 54 -4.47 3.22 3.74
N THR A 55 -5.59 2.79 4.33
CA THR A 55 -5.76 1.43 4.83
C THR A 55 -6.07 0.49 3.68
N THR A 56 -6.98 0.79 2.74
CA THR A 56 -7.34 -0.10 1.63
C THR A 56 -6.30 -0.14 0.52
N SER A 57 -5.45 0.88 0.40
CA SER A 57 -4.25 0.81 -0.42
C SER A 57 -3.20 -0.15 0.16
N ILE A 58 -3.32 -0.56 1.43
CA ILE A 58 -2.30 -1.33 2.13
C ILE A 58 -2.83 -2.69 2.68
N VAL A 59 -4.05 -2.76 3.23
CA VAL A 59 -4.65 -3.92 3.93
C VAL A 59 -6.20 -3.80 4.00
N ALA A 60 -6.93 -4.84 3.58
CA ALA A 60 -8.40 -4.87 3.66
C ALA A 60 -8.95 -5.18 5.08
N PRO A 61 -10.01 -4.46 5.56
CA PRO A 61 -10.77 -4.79 6.78
C PRO A 61 -12.25 -5.11 6.52
N ALA A 62 -12.67 -6.36 6.70
CA ALA A 62 -14.06 -6.80 6.48
C ALA A 62 -15.08 -6.32 7.55
N LEU A 63 -14.65 -5.68 8.64
CA LEU A 63 -15.57 -5.26 9.72
C LEU A 63 -16.16 -3.86 9.55
N LEU A 64 -15.55 -2.97 8.77
CA LEU A 64 -15.99 -1.57 8.66
C LEU A 64 -17.12 -1.37 7.63
N SER A 65 -17.53 -2.42 6.92
CA SER A 65 -18.60 -2.40 5.91
C SER A 65 -20.00 -2.72 6.46
N LEU A 66 -20.13 -3.05 7.75
CA LEU A 66 -21.44 -3.38 8.35
C LEU A 66 -22.47 -2.26 8.22
N PRO A 67 -22.15 -0.96 8.46
CA PRO A 67 -23.10 0.12 8.20
C PRO A 67 -23.47 0.24 6.71
N TYR A 68 -22.53 -0.05 5.80
CA TYR A 68 -22.78 -0.06 4.36
C TYR A 68 -23.68 -1.22 3.93
N ALA A 69 -23.54 -2.41 4.53
CA ALA A 69 -24.46 -3.53 4.32
C ALA A 69 -25.90 -3.18 4.75
N PHE A 70 -26.07 -2.37 5.79
CA PHE A 70 -27.39 -1.85 6.20
C PHE A 70 -27.96 -0.84 5.20
N THR A 71 -27.13 -0.11 4.47
CA THR A 71 -27.60 0.75 3.37
C THR A 71 -28.09 -0.05 2.15
N LEU A 72 -27.55 -1.26 1.94
CA LEU A 72 -27.93 -2.14 0.83
C LEU A 72 -29.15 -3.03 1.16
N LEU A 73 -29.27 -3.48 2.41
CA LEU A 73 -30.29 -4.44 2.85
C LEU A 73 -31.46 -3.79 3.61
N GLY A 74 -31.35 -2.49 3.92
CA GLY A 74 -32.22 -1.79 4.84
C GLY A 74 -32.08 -2.27 6.29
N TRP A 75 -32.72 -1.57 7.22
CA TRP A 75 -32.68 -1.93 8.65
C TRP A 75 -33.17 -3.35 8.91
N VAL A 76 -34.26 -3.76 8.26
CA VAL A 76 -34.86 -5.09 8.45
C VAL A 76 -33.94 -6.18 7.91
N GLY A 77 -33.47 -6.07 6.67
CA GLY A 77 -32.57 -7.06 6.08
C GLY A 77 -31.20 -7.12 6.77
N GLY A 78 -30.65 -5.96 7.16
CA GLY A 78 -29.42 -5.87 7.92
C GLY A 78 -29.52 -6.53 9.30
N ILE A 79 -30.60 -6.27 10.05
CA ILE A 79 -30.84 -6.90 11.35
C ILE A 79 -31.06 -8.41 11.18
N ILE A 80 -31.85 -8.86 10.19
CA ILE A 80 -32.04 -10.28 9.92
C ILE A 80 -30.71 -10.98 9.59
N CYS A 81 -29.89 -10.39 8.72
CA CYS A 81 -28.57 -10.94 8.39
C CYS A 81 -27.62 -10.96 9.58
N LEU A 82 -27.64 -9.93 10.45
CA LEU A 82 -26.87 -9.95 11.70
C LEU A 82 -27.36 -11.02 12.66
N ILE A 83 -28.68 -11.20 12.80
CA ILE A 83 -29.26 -12.22 13.68
C ILE A 83 -28.92 -13.61 13.15
N ILE A 84 -29.11 -13.88 11.86
CA ILE A 84 -28.74 -15.18 11.25
C ILE A 84 -27.24 -15.41 11.38
N GLY A 85 -26.41 -14.42 11.07
CA GLY A 85 -24.96 -14.49 11.25
C GLY A 85 -24.57 -14.79 12.69
N ALA A 86 -25.20 -14.13 13.66
CA ALA A 86 -25.00 -14.37 15.08
C ALA A 86 -25.47 -15.77 15.50
N LEU A 87 -26.61 -16.26 15.03
CA LEU A 87 -27.14 -17.59 15.32
C LEU A 87 -26.25 -18.69 14.74
N VAL A 88 -25.81 -18.56 13.49
CA VAL A 88 -24.90 -19.51 12.84
C VAL A 88 -23.54 -19.49 13.51
N THR A 89 -23.03 -18.32 13.88
CA THR A 89 -21.76 -18.19 14.62
C THR A 89 -21.86 -18.81 16.00
N PHE A 90 -22.95 -18.55 16.72
CA PHE A 90 -23.23 -19.15 18.01
C PHE A 90 -23.30 -20.68 17.91
N TYR A 91 -24.05 -21.21 16.94
CA TYR A 91 -24.11 -22.64 16.68
C TYR A 91 -22.72 -23.24 16.36
N SER A 92 -21.95 -22.58 15.50
CA SER A 92 -20.61 -23.02 15.12
C SER A 92 -19.64 -23.02 16.32
N TYR A 93 -19.72 -22.02 17.20
CA TYR A 93 -18.92 -21.98 18.42
C TYR A 93 -19.36 -23.02 19.46
N ASN A 94 -20.65 -23.33 19.55
CA ASN A 94 -21.11 -24.45 20.36
C ASN A 94 -20.56 -25.78 19.84
N LEU A 95 -20.55 -26.00 18.52
CA LEU A 95 -19.93 -27.19 17.93
C LEU A 95 -18.43 -27.27 18.25
N ILE A 96 -17.69 -26.17 18.08
CA ILE A 96 -16.26 -26.14 18.43
C ILE A 96 -16.06 -26.38 19.93
N SER A 97 -16.91 -25.81 20.78
CA SER A 97 -16.86 -26.03 22.23
C SER A 97 -17.10 -27.50 22.59
N LEU A 98 -18.09 -28.15 21.97
CA LEU A 98 -18.37 -29.57 22.16
C LEU A 98 -17.20 -30.44 21.71
N VAL A 99 -16.57 -30.09 20.59
CA VAL A 99 -15.37 -30.78 20.11
C VAL A 99 -14.21 -30.60 21.09
N LEU A 100 -13.99 -29.39 21.62
CA LEU A 100 -12.96 -29.11 22.62
C LEU A 100 -13.21 -29.87 23.94
N GLU A 101 -14.46 -29.95 24.37
CA GLU A 101 -14.86 -30.68 25.58
C GLU A 101 -14.64 -32.19 25.40
N HIS A 102 -15.08 -32.75 24.28
CA HIS A 102 -14.85 -34.16 23.94
C HIS A 102 -13.36 -34.51 23.84
N GLN A 103 -12.55 -33.64 23.23
CA GLN A 103 -11.10 -33.84 23.15
C GLN A 103 -10.44 -33.74 24.53
N ALA A 104 -10.90 -32.82 25.40
CA ALA A 104 -10.43 -32.71 26.77
C ALA A 104 -10.78 -33.96 27.62
N GLU A 105 -11.94 -34.56 27.41
CA GLU A 105 -12.34 -35.84 28.03
C GLU A 105 -11.43 -37.00 27.60
N MET A 106 -11.00 -37.01 26.34
CA MET A 106 -10.00 -37.97 25.83
C MET A 106 -8.56 -37.67 26.29
N GLY A 107 -8.35 -36.63 27.10
CA GLY A 107 -7.05 -36.23 27.63
C GLY A 107 -6.26 -35.25 26.75
N ASN A 108 -6.81 -34.85 25.61
CA ASN A 108 -6.17 -33.97 24.63
C ASN A 108 -6.77 -32.55 24.72
N ARG A 109 -6.28 -31.75 25.67
CA ARG A 109 -6.78 -30.38 25.86
C ARG A 109 -6.10 -29.40 24.90
N HIS A 110 -6.82 -28.95 23.88
CA HIS A 110 -6.32 -27.96 22.91
C HIS A 110 -6.57 -26.52 23.36
N LEU A 111 -5.52 -25.68 23.28
CA LEU A 111 -5.59 -24.24 23.61
C LEU A 111 -5.67 -23.34 22.38
N ARG A 112 -5.32 -23.87 21.20
CA ARG A 112 -5.29 -23.13 19.93
C ARG A 112 -6.04 -23.93 18.88
N PHE A 113 -6.78 -23.24 18.01
CA PHE A 113 -7.52 -23.87 16.91
C PHE A 113 -6.60 -24.72 16.01
N ARG A 114 -5.35 -24.30 15.80
CA ARG A 114 -4.35 -25.05 15.02
C ARG A 114 -4.02 -26.42 15.64
N ASP A 115 -3.96 -26.51 16.97
CA ASP A 115 -3.54 -27.72 17.67
C ASP A 115 -4.70 -28.73 17.65
N MET A 116 -5.94 -28.24 17.81
CA MET A 116 -7.17 -29.03 17.63
C MET A 116 -7.31 -29.54 16.18
N ALA A 117 -7.05 -28.68 15.19
CA ALA A 117 -7.06 -29.07 13.78
C ALA A 117 -5.99 -30.12 13.47
N HIS A 118 -4.78 -29.97 14.03
CA HIS A 118 -3.67 -30.91 13.90
C HIS A 118 -4.02 -32.30 14.45
N ASP A 119 -4.67 -32.36 15.61
CA ASP A 119 -4.99 -33.64 16.25
C ASP A 119 -6.23 -34.33 15.65
N ILE A 120 -7.24 -33.56 15.21
CA ILE A 120 -8.48 -34.12 14.64
C ILE A 120 -8.32 -34.47 13.16
N MET A 121 -7.70 -33.58 12.38
CA MET A 121 -7.50 -33.79 10.94
C MET A 121 -6.17 -34.47 10.62
N GLY A 122 -5.33 -34.66 11.63
CA GLY A 122 -3.99 -35.23 11.51
C GLY A 122 -2.97 -34.24 10.96
N LEU A 123 -1.68 -34.57 11.16
CA LEU A 123 -0.63 -34.07 10.29
C LEU A 123 -0.98 -34.51 8.86
N SER A 124 -1.06 -33.57 7.93
CA SER A 124 -0.73 -33.92 6.57
C SER A 124 0.71 -34.43 6.62
N SER A 125 0.92 -35.75 6.63
CA SER A 125 2.25 -36.40 6.62
C SER A 125 3.03 -36.15 5.32
N LYS A 126 2.58 -35.16 4.53
CA LYS A 126 3.08 -34.76 3.21
C LYS A 126 3.58 -33.32 3.21
N GLY A 127 3.60 -32.63 4.36
CA GLY A 127 4.23 -31.32 4.45
C GLY A 127 5.76 -31.44 4.32
N PRO A 128 6.43 -30.61 3.51
CA PRO A 128 7.88 -30.65 3.40
C PRO A 128 8.55 -30.34 4.75
N GLU A 129 9.73 -30.92 4.97
CA GLU A 129 10.53 -30.67 6.18
C GLU A 129 10.94 -29.19 6.22
N LYS A 130 10.73 -28.53 7.37
CA LYS A 130 10.93 -27.08 7.50
C LYS A 130 12.31 -26.77 8.07
N ASP A 131 13.15 -26.13 7.29
CA ASP A 131 14.43 -25.58 7.75
C ASP A 131 14.33 -24.06 7.97
N TYR A 132 15.01 -23.58 9.00
CA TYR A 132 15.15 -22.16 9.35
C TYR A 132 16.61 -21.73 9.47
N SER A 133 17.54 -22.60 9.07
CA SER A 133 18.96 -22.30 9.05
C SER A 133 19.24 -21.21 8.01
N LEU A 134 20.19 -20.31 8.28
CA LEU A 134 20.57 -19.31 7.29
C LEU A 134 21.40 -19.99 6.19
N GLU A 135 20.84 -20.12 4.99
CA GLU A 135 21.51 -20.71 3.82
C GLU A 135 22.41 -19.70 3.09
N GLY A 136 23.24 -20.20 2.16
CA GLY A 136 24.15 -19.40 1.34
C GLY A 136 25.53 -19.12 1.96
N ASP A 137 26.47 -18.69 1.12
CA ASP A 137 27.80 -18.23 1.52
C ASP A 137 27.73 -16.81 2.12
N THR A 138 28.82 -16.35 2.74
CA THR A 138 28.87 -15.03 3.40
C THR A 138 28.52 -13.89 2.44
N THR A 139 28.90 -14.00 1.17
CA THR A 139 28.61 -12.99 0.14
C THR A 139 27.12 -12.92 -0.14
N SER A 140 26.49 -14.07 -0.43
CA SER A 140 25.05 -14.13 -0.75
C SER A 140 24.20 -13.73 0.45
N ARG A 141 24.60 -14.09 1.68
CA ARG A 141 23.93 -13.61 2.90
C ARG A 141 24.00 -12.10 3.05
N THR A 142 25.16 -11.51 2.77
CA THR A 142 25.36 -10.06 2.91
C THR A 142 24.48 -9.29 1.91
N PHE A 143 24.48 -9.67 0.63
CA PHE A 143 23.60 -9.07 -0.37
C PHE A 143 22.11 -9.37 -0.08
N GLY A 144 21.80 -10.57 0.42
CA GLY A 144 20.46 -10.98 0.82
C GLY A 144 19.84 -10.08 1.90
N ILE A 145 20.63 -9.58 2.85
CA ILE A 145 20.15 -8.61 3.86
C ILE A 145 19.65 -7.33 3.19
N PHE A 146 20.41 -6.76 2.25
CA PHE A 146 20.01 -5.54 1.55
C PHE A 146 18.80 -5.78 0.64
N ASN A 147 18.74 -6.93 -0.02
CA ASN A 147 17.58 -7.33 -0.80
C ASN A 147 16.32 -7.41 0.06
N ALA A 148 16.42 -8.03 1.24
CA ALA A 148 15.32 -8.13 2.20
C ALA A 148 14.86 -6.76 2.71
N ILE A 149 15.78 -5.86 3.06
CA ILE A 149 15.44 -4.49 3.48
C ILE A 149 14.66 -3.76 2.39
N ALA A 150 15.08 -3.89 1.13
CA ALA A 150 14.39 -3.24 0.02
C ALA A 150 13.02 -3.86 -0.27
N ILE A 151 12.87 -5.19 -0.21
CA ILE A 151 11.54 -5.86 -0.33
C ILE A 151 10.61 -5.38 0.78
N ILE A 152 11.10 -5.29 2.03
CA ILE A 152 10.32 -4.76 3.13
C ILE A 152 9.91 -3.31 2.85
N ALA A 153 10.84 -2.47 2.40
CA ALA A 153 10.54 -1.07 2.04
C ALA A 153 9.45 -0.96 0.96
N THR A 154 9.46 -1.81 -0.06
CA THR A 154 8.40 -1.90 -1.07
C THR A 154 7.03 -2.17 -0.47
N THR A 155 6.97 -2.94 0.60
CA THR A 155 5.70 -3.31 1.24
C THR A 155 5.08 -2.13 2.01
N TYR A 156 5.91 -1.24 2.57
CA TYR A 156 5.47 -0.03 3.28
C TYR A 156 5.30 1.20 2.37
N GLY A 157 5.72 1.05 1.12
CA GLY A 157 5.74 2.08 0.10
C GLY A 157 4.41 2.81 -0.10
N ASN A 158 4.36 4.13 0.08
CA ASN A 158 3.17 4.94 -0.21
C ASN A 158 3.52 6.23 -0.95
N GLY A 159 3.81 6.10 -2.25
CA GLY A 159 4.13 7.22 -3.12
C GLY A 159 2.98 8.20 -3.38
N ILE A 160 1.75 7.89 -2.95
CA ILE A 160 0.53 8.67 -3.23
C ILE A 160 -0.01 9.46 -2.02
N ILE A 161 0.82 9.63 -0.99
CA ILE A 161 0.45 10.37 0.23
C ILE A 161 -0.03 11.80 -0.07
N PRO A 162 0.64 12.60 -0.93
CA PRO A 162 0.19 13.94 -1.27
C PRO A 162 -1.21 13.97 -1.91
N GLU A 163 -1.49 13.03 -2.82
CA GLU A 163 -2.75 12.88 -3.54
C GLU A 163 -3.87 12.51 -2.57
N ILE A 164 -3.64 11.55 -1.67
CA ILE A 164 -4.60 11.19 -0.61
C ILE A 164 -4.87 12.41 0.28
N GLN A 165 -3.82 13.12 0.68
CA GLN A 165 -3.97 14.30 1.54
C GLN A 165 -4.72 15.44 0.84
N ALA A 166 -4.58 15.60 -0.48
CA ALA A 166 -5.32 16.59 -1.26
C ALA A 166 -6.85 16.35 -1.22
N THR A 167 -7.29 15.08 -1.08
CA THR A 167 -8.72 14.75 -0.96
C THR A 167 -9.36 15.09 0.39
N LEU A 168 -8.57 15.47 1.41
CA LEU A 168 -9.06 15.79 2.76
C LEU A 168 -9.62 17.21 2.90
N ALA A 169 -10.86 17.31 3.38
CA ALA A 169 -11.51 18.59 3.60
C ALA A 169 -10.73 19.45 4.62
N PRO A 170 -10.53 20.75 4.38
CA PRO A 170 -9.92 21.66 5.35
C PRO A 170 -10.69 21.72 6.68
N PRO A 171 -10.02 21.90 7.84
CA PRO A 171 -8.58 21.86 8.03
C PRO A 171 -8.03 20.42 7.96
N VAL A 172 -6.90 20.23 7.28
CA VAL A 172 -6.23 18.91 7.14
C VAL A 172 -5.46 18.51 8.41
N LYS A 173 -5.01 19.50 9.19
CA LYS A 173 -4.18 19.31 10.38
C LYS A 173 -4.80 18.29 11.33
N GLY A 174 -4.03 17.25 11.68
CA GLY A 174 -4.44 16.17 12.57
C GLY A 174 -5.32 15.08 11.93
N LYS A 175 -6.07 15.37 10.84
CA LYS A 175 -6.86 14.35 10.12
C LYS A 175 -5.96 13.31 9.46
N MET A 176 -4.91 13.77 8.78
CA MET A 176 -3.94 12.90 8.13
C MET A 176 -3.19 12.01 9.13
N PHE A 177 -2.76 12.58 10.27
CA PHE A 177 -2.07 11.82 11.32
C PHE A 177 -2.94 10.70 11.90
N LYS A 178 -4.23 10.98 12.17
CA LYS A 178 -5.17 9.94 12.60
C LYS A 178 -5.35 8.84 11.55
N GLY A 179 -5.42 9.22 10.27
CA GLY A 179 -5.45 8.28 9.15
C GLY A 179 -4.22 7.36 9.12
N LEU A 180 -3.03 7.93 9.27
CA LEU A 180 -1.77 7.18 9.36
C LEU A 180 -1.76 6.23 10.57
N CYS A 181 -2.23 6.67 11.75
CA CYS A 181 -2.30 5.79 12.92
C CYS A 181 -3.19 4.56 12.68
N VAL A 182 -4.36 4.74 12.07
CA VAL A 182 -5.27 3.62 11.74
C VAL A 182 -4.61 2.69 10.72
N CYS A 183 -4.05 3.26 9.66
CA CYS A 183 -3.32 2.55 8.62
C CYS A 183 -2.20 1.67 9.22
N TYR A 184 -1.30 2.25 10.02
CA TYR A 184 -0.18 1.51 10.61
C TYR A 184 -0.61 0.49 11.67
N ALA A 185 -1.71 0.72 12.39
CA ALA A 185 -2.27 -0.29 13.30
C ALA A 185 -2.71 -1.55 12.53
N VAL A 186 -3.35 -1.36 11.38
CA VAL A 186 -3.81 -2.46 10.52
C VAL A 186 -2.62 -3.16 9.83
N VAL A 187 -1.63 -2.38 9.36
CA VAL A 187 -0.37 -2.90 8.78
C VAL A 187 0.35 -3.82 9.75
N VAL A 188 0.53 -3.38 11.00
CA VAL A 188 1.24 -4.18 12.02
C VAL A 188 0.57 -5.53 12.18
N VAL A 189 -0.76 -5.59 12.27
CA VAL A 189 -1.47 -6.86 12.48
C VAL A 189 -1.34 -7.78 11.27
N THR A 190 -1.47 -7.25 10.06
CA THR A 190 -1.59 -8.08 8.86
C THR A 190 -0.25 -8.44 8.22
N PHE A 191 0.70 -7.51 8.13
CA PHE A 191 2.00 -7.78 7.54
C PHE A 191 2.81 -8.71 8.44
N PHE A 192 2.81 -8.47 9.76
CA PHE A 192 3.50 -9.38 10.69
C PHE A 192 2.82 -10.74 10.74
N SER A 193 1.48 -10.79 10.71
CA SER A 193 0.74 -12.05 10.60
C SER A 193 1.19 -12.85 9.39
N VAL A 194 1.16 -12.26 8.19
CA VAL A 194 1.54 -12.94 6.95
C VAL A 194 3.01 -13.30 6.92
N ALA A 195 3.92 -12.39 7.31
CA ALA A 195 5.36 -12.65 7.29
C ALA A 195 5.75 -13.75 8.29
N ILE A 196 5.27 -13.67 9.54
CA ILE A 196 5.59 -14.67 10.57
C ILE A 196 4.95 -16.01 10.23
N SER A 197 3.67 -16.04 9.86
CA SER A 197 2.97 -17.30 9.56
C SER A 197 3.46 -17.94 8.26
N GLY A 198 3.77 -17.15 7.23
CA GLY A 198 4.34 -17.62 5.97
C GLY A 198 5.73 -18.22 6.17
N TYR A 199 6.63 -17.49 6.85
CA TYR A 199 7.96 -18.02 7.14
C TYR A 199 7.90 -19.22 8.08
N TRP A 200 7.04 -19.24 9.11
CA TRP A 200 6.80 -20.41 9.96
C TRP A 200 6.17 -21.61 9.21
N ALA A 201 5.47 -21.34 8.11
CA ALA A 201 4.89 -22.40 7.28
C ALA A 201 5.93 -23.03 6.35
N PHE A 202 6.80 -22.24 5.73
CA PHE A 202 7.66 -22.68 4.62
C PHE A 202 9.16 -22.66 4.92
N GLY A 203 9.61 -21.95 5.95
CA GLY A 203 11.02 -21.82 6.30
C GLY A 203 11.85 -21.27 5.14
N ASN A 204 13.01 -21.89 4.88
CA ASN A 204 13.89 -21.56 3.76
C ASN A 204 13.28 -21.81 2.38
N GLN A 205 12.18 -22.57 2.28
CA GLN A 205 11.46 -22.81 1.02
C GLN A 205 10.47 -21.69 0.69
N ALA A 206 10.46 -20.59 1.44
CA ALA A 206 9.57 -19.46 1.21
C ALA A 206 9.88 -18.78 -0.14
N GLU A 207 9.02 -19.01 -1.13
CA GLU A 207 9.06 -18.38 -2.45
C GLU A 207 8.72 -16.89 -2.38
N GLY A 208 9.26 -16.11 -3.33
CA GLY A 208 9.04 -14.66 -3.41
C GLY A 208 7.57 -14.25 -3.54
N LEU A 209 6.74 -15.07 -4.18
CA LEU A 209 5.29 -14.95 -4.17
C LEU A 209 4.69 -16.01 -3.24
N LEU A 210 3.97 -15.56 -2.20
CA LEU A 210 3.41 -16.46 -1.18
C LEU A 210 2.56 -17.60 -1.78
N LEU A 211 1.76 -17.31 -2.82
CA LEU A 211 0.89 -18.30 -3.45
C LEU A 211 1.65 -19.42 -4.16
N SER A 212 2.88 -19.17 -4.62
CA SER A 212 3.74 -20.17 -5.26
C SER A 212 4.11 -21.30 -4.29
N ASN A 213 4.25 -21.01 -2.99
CA ASN A 213 4.55 -22.00 -1.96
C ASN A 213 3.49 -23.12 -1.83
N PHE A 214 2.28 -22.89 -2.33
CA PHE A 214 1.21 -23.88 -2.30
C PHE A 214 1.16 -24.76 -3.56
N LEU A 215 2.11 -24.61 -4.48
CA LEU A 215 2.26 -25.40 -5.70
C LEU A 215 3.60 -26.12 -5.65
N VAL A 216 3.59 -27.45 -5.43
CA VAL A 216 4.79 -28.29 -5.43
C VAL A 216 4.70 -29.25 -6.60
N ASP A 217 5.68 -29.22 -7.52
CA ASP A 217 5.70 -30.04 -8.75
C ASP A 217 4.41 -29.95 -9.59
N GLY A 218 3.83 -28.74 -9.67
CA GLY A 218 2.57 -28.51 -10.38
C GLY A 218 1.32 -29.06 -9.67
N LYS A 219 1.47 -29.64 -8.48
CA LYS A 219 0.36 -30.12 -7.64
C LYS A 219 0.08 -29.12 -6.52
N ALA A 220 -1.17 -28.71 -6.43
CA ALA A 220 -1.64 -27.82 -5.38
C ALA A 220 -1.70 -28.56 -4.04
N LEU A 221 -0.98 -28.06 -3.03
CA LEU A 221 -1.08 -28.49 -1.63
C LEU A 221 -2.43 -28.11 -1.03
N LEU A 222 -2.93 -26.96 -1.47
CA LEU A 222 -4.26 -26.49 -1.11
C LEU A 222 -5.27 -26.88 -2.18
N PRO A 223 -6.54 -26.87 -1.81
CA PRO A 223 -7.55 -27.21 -2.77
C PRO A 223 -7.70 -26.17 -3.91
N LYS A 224 -7.88 -26.64 -5.15
CA LYS A 224 -7.77 -25.79 -6.36
C LYS A 224 -8.69 -24.58 -6.39
N TRP A 225 -9.92 -24.71 -5.89
CA TRP A 225 -10.87 -23.58 -5.84
C TRP A 225 -10.41 -22.48 -4.89
N PHE A 226 -9.71 -22.84 -3.81
CA PHE A 226 -9.17 -21.88 -2.85
C PHE A 226 -8.07 -21.06 -3.50
N ILE A 227 -7.11 -21.72 -4.16
CA ILE A 227 -6.04 -21.05 -4.91
C ILE A 227 -6.62 -20.17 -6.02
N LEU A 228 -7.61 -20.66 -6.77
CA LEU A 228 -8.26 -19.88 -7.83
C LEU A 228 -8.98 -18.65 -7.26
N MET A 229 -9.76 -18.81 -6.18
CA MET A 229 -10.46 -17.72 -5.52
C MET A 229 -9.47 -16.65 -5.02
N THR A 230 -8.40 -17.06 -4.33
CA THR A 230 -7.39 -16.12 -3.84
C THR A 230 -6.73 -15.36 -4.98
N ASN A 231 -6.32 -16.04 -6.05
CA ASN A 231 -5.76 -15.38 -7.24
C ASN A 231 -6.75 -14.40 -7.88
N MET A 232 -8.03 -14.78 -8.01
CA MET A 232 -9.07 -13.90 -8.55
C MET A 232 -9.24 -12.62 -7.71
N PHE A 233 -9.24 -12.74 -6.38
CA PHE A 233 -9.29 -11.58 -5.49
C PHE A 233 -8.02 -10.75 -5.53
N THR A 234 -6.84 -11.37 -5.64
CA THR A 234 -5.58 -10.66 -5.83
C THR A 234 -5.57 -9.86 -7.13
N ILE A 235 -6.01 -10.45 -8.25
CA ILE A 235 -6.11 -9.76 -9.55
C ILE A 235 -7.11 -8.60 -9.47
N LEU A 236 -8.28 -8.81 -8.87
CA LEU A 236 -9.27 -7.76 -8.68
C LEU A 236 -8.74 -6.62 -7.82
N GLN A 237 -8.00 -6.92 -6.75
CA GLN A 237 -7.38 -5.90 -5.92
C GLN A 237 -6.27 -5.15 -6.67
N LEU A 238 -5.39 -5.87 -7.39
CA LEU A 238 -4.30 -5.28 -8.16
C LEU A 238 -4.81 -4.37 -9.27
N SER A 239 -5.94 -4.68 -9.91
CA SER A 239 -6.53 -3.81 -10.93
C SER A 239 -7.02 -2.49 -10.32
N ALA A 240 -7.64 -2.53 -9.14
CA ALA A 240 -8.06 -1.32 -8.43
C ALA A 240 -6.86 -0.47 -7.98
N VAL A 241 -5.83 -1.09 -7.40
CA VAL A 241 -4.61 -0.42 -6.94
C VAL A 241 -3.82 0.18 -8.11
N GLY A 242 -3.70 -0.56 -9.22
CA GLY A 242 -2.98 -0.13 -10.41
C GLY A 242 -3.50 1.19 -10.97
N VAL A 243 -4.81 1.42 -10.97
CA VAL A 243 -5.41 2.68 -11.44
C VAL A 243 -5.00 3.87 -10.55
N VAL A 244 -4.98 3.67 -9.23
CA VAL A 244 -4.60 4.72 -8.28
C VAL A 244 -3.11 5.06 -8.40
N TYR A 245 -2.25 4.04 -8.50
CA TYR A 245 -0.79 4.23 -8.62
C TYR A 245 -0.36 4.77 -9.99
N LEU A 246 -1.15 4.55 -11.04
CA LEU A 246 -0.89 5.17 -12.35
C LEU A 246 -1.30 6.64 -12.40
N GLN A 247 -2.07 7.15 -11.43
CA GLN A 247 -2.58 8.52 -11.46
C GLN A 247 -1.45 9.58 -11.52
N PRO A 248 -0.38 9.52 -10.68
CA PRO A 248 0.70 10.50 -10.75
C PRO A 248 1.47 10.42 -12.07
N THR A 249 1.72 9.19 -12.56
CA THR A 249 2.36 8.97 -13.86
C THR A 249 1.54 9.56 -15.01
N ASN A 250 0.22 9.35 -14.97
CA ASN A 250 -0.69 9.89 -15.97
C ASN A 250 -0.74 11.42 -15.93
N GLU A 251 -0.67 12.03 -14.74
CA GLU A 251 -0.60 13.49 -14.61
C GLU A 251 0.66 14.06 -15.28
N VAL A 252 1.82 13.43 -15.05
CA VAL A 252 3.09 13.85 -15.66
C VAL A 252 3.05 13.68 -17.19
N LEU A 253 2.55 12.55 -17.69
CA LEU A 253 2.39 12.29 -19.12
C LEU A 253 1.42 13.29 -19.75
N GLU A 254 0.31 13.61 -19.08
CA GLU A 254 -0.66 14.58 -19.58
C GLU A 254 -0.11 16.00 -19.57
N LYS A 255 0.64 16.42 -18.54
CA LYS A 255 1.34 17.71 -18.56
C LYS A 255 2.34 17.82 -19.71
N THR A 256 2.92 16.71 -20.13
CA THR A 256 3.91 16.67 -21.22
C THR A 256 3.24 16.66 -22.60
N PHE A 257 2.16 15.89 -22.76
CA PHE A 257 1.57 15.61 -24.08
C PHE A 257 0.24 16.30 -24.33
N ALA A 258 -0.51 16.73 -23.31
CA ALA A 258 -1.81 17.41 -23.46
C ALA A 258 -1.64 18.92 -23.73
N ASP A 259 -2.63 19.54 -24.36
CA ASP A 259 -2.71 20.99 -24.54
C ASP A 259 -3.69 21.56 -23.53
N PRO A 260 -3.23 22.41 -22.58
CA PRO A 260 -4.08 23.01 -21.57
C PRO A 260 -5.09 24.02 -22.14
N MET A 261 -4.88 24.53 -23.36
CA MET A 261 -5.80 25.45 -24.03
C MET A 261 -6.95 24.74 -24.75
N SER A 262 -6.82 23.42 -24.93
CA SER A 262 -7.83 22.58 -25.57
C SER A 262 -8.74 21.93 -24.54
N ALA A 263 -10.02 21.73 -24.87
CA ALA A 263 -10.98 21.09 -23.97
C ALA A 263 -10.51 19.67 -23.55
N GLU A 264 -10.84 19.25 -22.33
CA GLU A 264 -10.39 17.97 -21.75
C GLU A 264 -10.73 16.75 -22.63
N PHE A 265 -11.95 16.72 -23.18
CA PHE A 265 -12.43 15.64 -24.05
C PHE A 265 -12.23 15.93 -25.54
N SER A 266 -11.45 16.94 -25.91
CA SER A 266 -11.11 17.20 -27.31
C SER A 266 -10.28 16.04 -27.89
N THR A 267 -10.43 15.78 -29.18
CA THR A 267 -9.62 14.77 -29.89
C THR A 267 -8.13 15.02 -29.74
N ARG A 268 -7.71 16.30 -29.69
CA ARG A 268 -6.35 16.75 -29.39
C ARG A 268 -5.86 16.16 -28.05
N ASN A 269 -6.65 16.17 -26.99
CA ASN A 269 -6.21 15.70 -25.66
C ASN A 269 -6.49 14.21 -25.42
N VAL A 270 -7.56 13.67 -25.99
CA VAL A 270 -7.96 12.26 -25.81
C VAL A 270 -6.99 11.30 -26.50
N ILE A 271 -6.52 11.61 -27.72
CA ILE A 271 -5.65 10.71 -28.48
C ILE A 271 -4.27 10.52 -27.79
N PRO A 272 -3.52 11.58 -27.44
CA PRO A 272 -2.25 11.42 -26.72
C PRO A 272 -2.43 10.80 -25.34
N ARG A 273 -3.54 11.10 -24.63
CA ARG A 273 -3.87 10.48 -23.35
C ARG A 273 -4.05 8.96 -23.51
N LEU A 274 -4.83 8.53 -24.50
CA LEU A 274 -5.03 7.10 -24.76
C LEU A 274 -3.71 6.41 -25.12
N ILE A 275 -2.94 6.99 -26.03
CA ILE A 275 -1.66 6.42 -26.47
C ILE A 275 -0.67 6.32 -25.30
N SER A 276 -0.45 7.40 -24.56
CA SER A 276 0.53 7.42 -23.45
C SER A 276 0.16 6.47 -22.33
N ARG A 277 -1.13 6.40 -21.96
CA ARG A 277 -1.63 5.46 -20.94
C ARG A 277 -1.52 4.01 -21.40
N SER A 278 -1.94 3.70 -22.64
CA SER A 278 -1.83 2.35 -23.19
C SER A 278 -0.38 1.91 -23.33
N LEU A 279 0.51 2.78 -23.82
CA LEU A 279 1.93 2.47 -23.96
C LEU A 279 2.58 2.19 -22.61
N SER A 280 2.26 2.98 -21.58
CA SER A 280 2.80 2.78 -20.22
C SER A 280 2.41 1.40 -19.66
N VAL A 281 1.15 1.01 -19.83
CA VAL A 281 0.67 -0.31 -19.39
C VAL A 281 1.31 -1.42 -20.22
N ILE A 282 1.38 -1.29 -21.55
CA ILE A 282 2.01 -2.28 -22.43
C ILE A 282 3.46 -2.52 -22.03
N VAL A 283 4.25 -1.46 -21.87
CA VAL A 283 5.67 -1.57 -21.47
C VAL A 283 5.81 -2.25 -20.12
N ALA A 284 5.02 -1.84 -19.12
CA ALA A 284 5.04 -2.45 -17.80
C ALA A 284 4.67 -3.94 -17.84
N THR A 285 3.63 -4.31 -18.59
CA THR A 285 3.21 -5.71 -18.76
C THR A 285 4.24 -6.53 -19.52
N THR A 286 4.89 -5.97 -20.55
CA THR A 286 5.96 -6.65 -21.27
C THR A 286 7.15 -6.94 -20.37
N ILE A 287 7.60 -5.95 -19.57
CA ILE A 287 8.70 -6.15 -18.62
C ILE A 287 8.32 -7.23 -17.58
N ALA A 288 7.10 -7.17 -17.03
CA ALA A 288 6.62 -8.16 -16.07
C ALA A 288 6.53 -9.58 -16.66
N ALA A 289 6.17 -9.70 -17.95
CA ALA A 289 6.13 -10.99 -18.64
C ALA A 289 7.54 -11.53 -18.97
N MET A 290 8.52 -10.64 -19.18
CA MET A 290 9.91 -11.02 -19.47
C MET A 290 10.69 -11.45 -18.23
N LEU A 291 10.40 -10.86 -17.06
CA LEU A 291 11.16 -11.07 -15.82
C LEU A 291 10.22 -11.50 -14.67
N PRO A 292 9.85 -12.79 -14.57
CA PRO A 292 8.92 -13.27 -13.54
C PRO A 292 9.54 -13.42 -12.14
N PHE A 293 10.64 -12.72 -11.84
CA PHE A 293 11.33 -12.74 -10.55
C PHE A 293 10.67 -11.79 -9.55
N PHE A 294 9.48 -12.16 -9.05
CA PHE A 294 8.65 -11.28 -8.24
C PHE A 294 9.38 -10.69 -7.01
N GLY A 295 10.14 -11.52 -6.28
CA GLY A 295 10.92 -11.07 -5.13
C GLY A 295 12.00 -10.06 -5.50
N ASP A 296 12.77 -10.34 -6.55
CA ASP A 296 13.88 -9.50 -6.99
C ASP A 296 13.43 -8.17 -7.59
N ILE A 297 12.35 -8.20 -8.39
CA ILE A 297 11.75 -6.98 -8.93
C ILE A 297 11.22 -6.11 -7.79
N ASN A 298 10.58 -6.68 -6.77
CA ASN A 298 10.18 -5.93 -5.58
C ASN A 298 11.38 -5.37 -4.82
N SER A 299 12.49 -6.10 -4.76
CA SER A 299 13.73 -5.61 -4.17
C SER A 299 14.28 -4.40 -4.94
N LEU A 300 14.31 -4.48 -6.27
CA LEU A 300 14.77 -3.40 -7.15
C LEU A 300 13.89 -2.15 -7.01
N ILE A 301 12.57 -2.31 -7.04
CA ILE A 301 11.59 -1.22 -6.86
C ILE A 301 11.75 -0.58 -5.48
N GLY A 302 11.99 -1.38 -4.45
CA GLY A 302 12.23 -0.89 -3.10
C GLY A 302 13.51 -0.09 -2.99
N ALA A 303 14.57 -0.57 -3.63
CA ALA A 303 15.88 0.06 -3.62
C ALA A 303 15.88 1.42 -4.32
N PHE A 304 15.36 1.50 -5.54
CA PHE A 304 15.36 2.73 -6.35
C PHE A 304 14.19 3.66 -6.08
N GLY A 305 13.01 3.11 -5.79
CA GLY A 305 11.78 3.86 -5.58
C GLY A 305 11.55 4.18 -4.12
N PHE A 306 11.17 3.18 -3.34
CA PHE A 306 10.59 3.43 -2.00
C PHE A 306 11.60 3.86 -0.95
N LEU A 307 12.84 3.33 -0.93
CA LEU A 307 13.84 3.78 0.05
C LEU A 307 14.13 5.29 -0.08
N PRO A 308 14.42 5.84 -1.28
CA PRO A 308 14.55 7.29 -1.44
C PRO A 308 13.25 8.06 -1.18
N LEU A 309 12.13 7.62 -1.77
CA LEU A 309 10.87 8.38 -1.73
C LEU A 309 10.25 8.45 -0.34
N ASP A 310 10.31 7.36 0.43
CA ASP A 310 9.57 7.25 1.70
C ASP A 310 10.45 7.54 2.93
N PHE A 311 11.76 7.31 2.83
CA PHE A 311 12.68 7.48 3.96
C PHE A 311 13.58 8.70 3.81
N VAL A 312 14.10 8.98 2.60
CA VAL A 312 15.07 10.07 2.38
C VAL A 312 14.38 11.40 2.10
N LEU A 313 13.48 11.45 1.11
CA LEU A 313 12.85 12.70 0.70
C LEU A 313 12.05 13.37 1.83
N PRO A 314 11.26 12.67 2.66
CA PRO A 314 10.44 13.33 3.66
C PRO A 314 11.27 14.05 4.73
N VAL A 315 12.38 13.44 5.17
CA VAL A 315 13.27 14.06 6.16
C VAL A 315 14.08 15.22 5.58
N VAL A 316 14.45 15.15 4.30
CA VAL A 316 15.09 16.25 3.56
C VAL A 316 14.10 17.42 3.40
N PHE A 317 12.90 17.16 2.91
CA PHE A 317 11.85 18.17 2.75
C PHE A 317 11.46 18.81 4.09
N TYR A 318 11.37 18.03 5.16
CA TYR A 318 11.14 18.57 6.50
C TYR A 318 12.25 19.55 6.91
N ASN A 319 13.52 19.17 6.77
CA ASN A 319 14.64 20.03 7.15
C ASN A 319 14.72 21.30 6.28
N LEU A 320 14.43 21.20 4.98
CA LEU A 320 14.40 22.36 4.08
C LEU A 320 13.24 23.31 4.38
N THR A 321 12.08 22.77 4.74
CA THR A 321 10.85 23.54 4.99
C THR A 321 10.89 24.23 6.36
N PHE A 322 11.19 23.48 7.42
CA PHE A 322 11.10 23.99 8.79
C PHE A 322 12.43 24.53 9.35
N GLN A 323 13.55 24.25 8.66
CA GLN A 323 14.89 24.71 9.02
C GLN A 323 15.19 24.58 10.53
N PRO A 324 15.04 23.37 11.12
CA PRO A 324 15.27 23.19 12.55
C PRO A 324 16.73 23.51 12.89
N SER A 325 16.94 24.07 14.08
CA SER A 325 18.29 24.43 14.56
C SER A 325 19.24 23.23 14.52
N ARG A 326 20.51 23.45 14.16
CA ARG A 326 21.57 22.41 14.14
C ARG A 326 21.90 21.83 15.52
N ARG A 327 21.38 22.43 16.59
CA ARG A 327 21.46 21.89 17.96
C ARG A 327 20.30 20.96 18.30
N SER A 328 19.25 20.93 17.47
CA SER A 328 18.09 20.06 17.67
C SER A 328 18.42 18.61 17.35
N LEU A 329 17.97 17.70 18.21
CA LEU A 329 18.05 16.26 17.95
C LEU A 329 17.29 15.87 16.68
N ILE A 330 16.18 16.57 16.36
CA ILE A 330 15.37 16.31 15.16
C ILE A 330 16.19 16.56 13.89
N PHE A 331 17.02 17.62 13.87
CA PHE A 331 17.87 17.92 12.72
C PHE A 331 18.85 16.77 12.44
N TRP A 332 19.55 16.28 13.48
CA TRP A 332 20.52 15.20 13.36
C TRP A 332 19.88 13.84 13.08
N LEU A 333 18.70 13.58 13.64
CA LEU A 333 17.92 12.37 13.33
C LEU A 333 17.56 12.34 11.85
N ASN A 334 17.01 13.44 11.31
CA ASN A 334 16.63 13.56 9.92
C ASN A 334 17.83 13.40 8.97
N ILE A 335 18.98 14.03 9.30
CA ILE A 335 20.21 13.86 8.52
C ILE A 335 20.71 12.42 8.56
N THR A 336 20.70 11.78 9.73
CA THR A 336 21.10 10.37 9.87
C THR A 336 20.22 9.46 9.01
N ILE A 337 18.89 9.63 9.07
CA ILE A 337 17.96 8.86 8.24
C ILE A 337 18.28 9.07 6.76
N ALA A 338 18.45 10.33 6.31
CA ALA A 338 18.76 10.63 4.91
C ALA A 338 20.04 9.93 4.44
N VAL A 339 21.13 10.00 5.21
CA VAL A 339 22.43 9.41 4.84
C VAL A 339 22.38 7.88 4.85
N VAL A 340 21.81 7.29 5.91
CA VAL A 340 21.73 5.83 6.06
C VAL A 340 20.87 5.24 4.95
N PHE A 341 19.65 5.74 4.74
CA PHE A 341 18.74 5.18 3.75
C PHE A 341 19.17 5.47 2.30
N SER A 342 19.90 6.57 2.05
CA SER A 342 20.54 6.78 0.73
C SER A 342 21.64 5.76 0.47
N THR A 343 22.47 5.48 1.47
CA THR A 343 23.54 4.47 1.35
C THR A 343 22.95 3.07 1.16
N VAL A 344 21.94 2.71 1.96
CA VAL A 344 21.23 1.43 1.86
C VAL A 344 20.54 1.31 0.50
N SER A 345 19.92 2.37 -0.02
CA SER A 345 19.28 2.39 -1.34
C SER A 345 20.29 2.03 -2.45
N VAL A 346 21.48 2.64 -2.45
CA VAL A 346 22.52 2.33 -3.44
C VAL A 346 23.02 0.90 -3.33
N ILE A 347 23.29 0.41 -2.11
CA ILE A 347 23.78 -0.96 -1.91
C ILE A 347 22.70 -1.98 -2.28
N ALA A 348 21.44 -1.74 -1.89
CA ALA A 348 20.32 -2.61 -2.22
C ALA A 348 20.02 -2.62 -3.72
N ALA A 349 20.23 -1.51 -4.43
CA ALA A 349 20.10 -1.47 -5.88
C ALA A 349 21.13 -2.40 -6.55
N VAL A 350 22.39 -2.36 -6.10
CA VAL A 350 23.43 -3.27 -6.58
C VAL A 350 23.10 -4.73 -6.22
N ALA A 351 22.60 -4.96 -5.01
CA ALA A 351 22.18 -6.29 -4.55
C ALA A 351 21.05 -6.88 -5.40
N ALA A 352 20.03 -6.07 -5.71
CA ALA A 352 18.87 -6.48 -6.49
C ALA A 352 19.26 -6.77 -7.95
N VAL A 353 20.07 -5.88 -8.57
CA VAL A 353 20.57 -6.11 -9.94
C VAL A 353 21.43 -7.37 -10.01
N ARG A 354 22.29 -7.61 -9.00
CA ARG A 354 23.08 -8.84 -8.91
C ARG A 354 22.17 -10.07 -8.83
N GLN A 355 21.12 -10.03 -8.01
CA GLN A 355 20.21 -11.17 -7.87
C GLN A 355 19.45 -11.46 -9.17
N ILE A 356 18.91 -10.42 -9.83
CA ILE A 356 18.25 -10.54 -11.13
C ILE A 356 19.19 -11.15 -12.18
N ALA A 357 20.47 -10.76 -12.19
CA ALA A 357 21.45 -11.30 -13.12
C ALA A 357 21.72 -12.79 -12.88
N ILE A 358 21.85 -13.21 -11.61
CA ILE A 358 22.04 -14.61 -11.24
C ILE A 358 20.82 -15.46 -11.62
N ASP A 359 19.63 -14.96 -11.32
CA ASP A 359 18.38 -15.66 -11.62
C ASP A 359 18.15 -15.73 -13.15
N ALA A 360 18.50 -14.67 -13.88
CA ALA A 360 18.41 -14.60 -15.33
C ALA A 360 19.33 -15.59 -16.07
N ASP A 361 20.52 -15.90 -15.52
CA ASP A 361 21.45 -16.88 -16.13
C ASP A 361 20.83 -18.29 -16.25
N THR A 362 19.84 -18.60 -15.40
CA THR A 362 19.13 -19.89 -15.40
C THR A 362 17.78 -19.85 -16.12
N TYR A 363 17.36 -18.67 -16.59
CA TYR A 363 16.04 -18.44 -17.18
C TYR A 363 16.12 -18.20 -18.68
N GLN A 364 15.20 -18.79 -19.45
CA GLN A 364 14.98 -18.42 -20.85
C GLN A 364 13.77 -17.50 -20.98
N LEU A 365 13.96 -16.39 -21.68
CA LEU A 365 12.88 -15.44 -21.98
C LEU A 365 11.71 -16.17 -22.64
N PHE A 366 10.51 -16.02 -22.07
CA PHE A 366 9.28 -16.66 -22.53
C PHE A 366 9.27 -18.19 -22.46
N ALA A 367 10.09 -18.83 -21.61
CA ALA A 367 10.14 -20.29 -21.50
C ALA A 367 8.80 -21.00 -21.19
N ASN A 368 7.81 -20.25 -20.67
CA ASN A 368 6.48 -20.75 -20.31
C ASN A 368 5.33 -20.11 -21.13
N VAL A 369 5.61 -19.50 -22.29
CA VAL A 369 4.60 -18.97 -23.23
C VAL A 369 4.43 -19.89 -24.43
#